data_AF-A0A1F3MDD9-F1
#
_entry.id   AF-A0A1F3MDD9-F1
#
_cell.length_a   1.000
_cell.length_b   1.000
_cell.length_c   1.000
_cell.angle_alpha   90.00
_cell.angle_beta   90.00
_cell.angle_gamma   90.00
#
_symmetry.space_group_name_H-M   'P 1'
#
loop_
_entity.id
_entity.type
_entity.pdbx_description
1 polymer ?
#
loop_
_entity_poly.entity_id
_entity_poly.type
_entity_poly.pdbx_seq_one_letter_code
_entity_poly.pdbx_strand_id
1 'polypeptide(L)'
;MIKYLRKLGFKEVNNDLFAEHSWYFRNALVRANYQDLSKGIHKTEIYLIHFLSNLLLGENHTLINRELHVQYIDTVKSQYDTVKIENDTVFYLIKQNNQIIATEISERLKISLSTVKRKIKELKESGKIERIGSDKTGHWKII
;
A
#
# COMPACT_ATOMS: atom_id res chain seq x y z
N MET A 1 22.23 -20.97 0.02
CA MET A 1 21.81 -19.85 0.89
C MET A 1 22.01 -20.16 2.38
N ILE A 2 21.36 -21.18 2.97
CA ILE A 2 21.49 -21.48 4.41
C ILE A 2 22.94 -21.64 4.88
N LYS A 3 23.78 -22.35 4.12
CA LYS A 3 25.23 -22.46 4.42
C LYS A 3 25.93 -21.10 4.47
N TYR A 4 25.51 -20.14 3.65
CA TYR A 4 26.07 -18.79 3.63
C TYR A 4 25.59 -17.99 4.85
N LEU A 5 24.30 -18.06 5.20
CA LEU A 5 23.77 -17.42 6.42
C LEU A 5 24.46 -17.94 7.69
N ARG A 6 24.70 -19.26 7.78
CA ARG A 6 25.46 -19.85 8.89
C ARG A 6 26.90 -19.35 8.95
N LYS A 7 27.56 -19.14 7.80
CA LYS A 7 28.88 -18.51 7.73
C LYS A 7 28.87 -17.05 8.20
N LEU A 8 27.76 -16.33 7.99
CA LEU A 8 27.58 -14.95 8.46
C LEU A 8 27.25 -14.86 9.97
N GLY A 9 27.08 -15.98 10.67
CA GLY A 9 26.81 -16.01 12.11
C GLY A 9 25.40 -16.45 12.49
N PHE A 10 24.49 -16.64 11.52
CA PHE A 10 23.13 -17.11 11.77
C PHE A 10 23.10 -18.65 11.91
N LYS A 11 23.61 -19.14 13.04
CA LYS A 11 23.83 -20.58 13.30
C LYS A 11 22.53 -21.38 13.38
N GLU A 12 21.46 -20.78 13.89
CA GLU A 12 20.19 -21.44 14.20
C GLU A 12 19.19 -21.45 13.03
N VAL A 13 19.55 -20.88 11.88
CA VAL A 13 18.66 -20.84 10.72
C VAL A 13 18.45 -22.25 10.16
N ASN A 14 17.18 -22.66 10.08
CA ASN A 14 16.73 -23.90 9.47
C ASN A 14 16.50 -23.75 7.96
N ASN A 15 16.31 -24.89 7.28
CA ASN A 15 16.06 -24.90 5.83
C ASN A 15 14.55 -25.01 5.51
N ASP A 16 13.70 -25.15 6.52
CA ASP A 16 12.31 -25.55 6.35
C ASP A 16 11.50 -24.46 5.65
N LEU A 17 11.63 -23.20 6.09
CA LEU A 17 11.01 -22.05 5.44
C LEU A 17 11.45 -21.92 3.96
N PHE A 18 12.71 -22.23 3.68
CA PHE A 18 13.23 -22.22 2.32
C PHE A 18 12.66 -23.35 1.47
N ALA A 19 12.48 -24.55 2.03
CA ALA A 19 11.90 -25.68 1.34
C ALA A 19 10.44 -25.40 0.96
N GLU A 20 9.65 -24.87 1.90
CA GLU A 20 8.23 -24.57 1.73
C GLU A 20 7.97 -23.36 0.81
N HIS A 21 8.81 -22.32 0.90
CA HIS A 21 8.60 -21.05 0.21
C HIS A 21 9.68 -20.72 -0.83
N SER A 22 10.39 -21.71 -1.35
CA SER A 22 11.44 -21.53 -2.38
C SER A 22 10.96 -20.74 -3.61
N TRP A 23 9.74 -21.03 -4.09
CA TRP A 23 9.13 -20.33 -5.22
C TRP A 23 8.87 -18.85 -4.91
N TYR A 24 8.37 -18.55 -3.70
CA TYR A 24 8.16 -17.20 -3.24
C TYR A 24 9.46 -16.41 -3.21
N PHE A 25 10.52 -16.97 -2.61
CA PHE A 25 11.82 -16.32 -2.54
C PHE A 25 12.38 -15.98 -3.93
N ARG A 26 12.29 -16.92 -4.88
CA ARG A 26 12.71 -16.70 -6.26
C ARG A 26 11.95 -15.54 -6.91
N ASN A 27 10.63 -15.49 -6.72
CA ASN A 27 9.80 -14.42 -7.26
C ASN A 27 10.07 -13.07 -6.56
N ALA A 28 10.35 -13.08 -5.25
CA ALA A 28 10.68 -11.90 -4.48
C ALA A 28 11.98 -11.27 -4.98
N LEU A 29 13.00 -12.08 -5.31
CA LEU A 29 14.22 -11.61 -5.96
C LEU A 29 13.95 -10.94 -7.32
N VAL A 30 13.03 -11.50 -8.11
CA VAL A 30 12.64 -10.87 -9.39
C VAL A 30 11.98 -9.51 -9.13
N ARG A 31 11.07 -9.39 -8.16
CA ARG A 31 10.41 -8.11 -7.84
C ARG A 31 11.35 -7.06 -7.25
N ALA A 32 12.35 -7.49 -6.49
CA ALA A 32 13.40 -6.61 -5.97
C ALA A 32 14.30 -6.03 -7.07
N ASN A 33 14.41 -6.71 -8.23
CA ASN A 33 15.28 -6.29 -9.33
C ASN A 33 14.54 -5.82 -10.58
N TYR A 34 13.23 -6.05 -10.69
CA TYR A 34 12.45 -5.70 -11.88
C TYR A 34 11.90 -4.27 -11.80
N GLN A 35 12.21 -3.48 -12.83
CA GLN A 35 11.75 -2.11 -13.01
C GLN A 35 11.39 -1.89 -14.48
N ASP A 36 10.26 -1.23 -14.75
CA ASP A 36 9.83 -0.81 -16.08
C ASP A 36 9.12 0.55 -15.95
N LEU A 37 9.89 1.62 -16.14
CA LEU A 37 9.41 3.00 -15.99
C LEU A 37 8.37 3.39 -17.04
N SER A 38 8.40 2.76 -18.22
CA SER A 38 7.43 3.03 -19.29
C SER A 38 6.00 2.65 -18.86
N LYS A 39 5.90 1.66 -17.96
CA LYS A 39 4.65 1.19 -17.36
C LYS A 39 4.47 1.65 -15.91
N GLY A 40 5.32 2.55 -15.41
CA GLY A 40 5.29 3.03 -14.03
C GLY A 40 5.62 1.96 -12.97
N ILE A 41 6.33 0.89 -13.36
CA ILE A 41 6.66 -0.21 -12.47
C ILE A 41 8.02 0.07 -11.84
N HIS A 42 8.01 0.21 -10.51
CA HIS A 42 9.22 0.34 -9.72
C HIS A 42 9.60 -1.00 -9.07
N LYS A 43 10.90 -1.18 -8.82
CA LYS A 43 11.39 -2.28 -8.01
C LYS A 43 10.89 -2.16 -6.56
N THR A 44 10.68 -3.29 -5.90
CA THR A 44 10.28 -3.33 -4.49
C THR A 44 10.94 -4.49 -3.76
N GLU A 45 11.52 -4.19 -2.60
CA GLU A 45 12.24 -5.17 -1.78
C GLU A 45 11.35 -5.78 -0.69
N ILE A 46 10.11 -5.31 -0.52
CA ILE A 46 9.26 -5.65 0.61
C ILE A 46 9.02 -7.16 0.76
N TYR A 47 8.82 -7.89 -0.34
CA TYR A 47 8.62 -9.34 -0.32
C TYR A 47 9.90 -10.10 0.06
N LEU A 48 11.06 -9.58 -0.36
CA LEU A 48 12.34 -10.16 0.02
C LEU A 48 12.61 -9.91 1.51
N ILE A 49 12.28 -8.71 2.00
CA ILE A 49 12.36 -8.35 3.41
C ILE A 49 11.44 -9.25 4.25
N HIS A 50 10.18 -9.44 3.86
CA HIS A 50 9.26 -10.35 4.57
C HIS A 50 9.82 -11.77 4.69
N PHE A 51 10.32 -12.33 3.58
CA PHE A 51 10.92 -13.66 3.60
C PHE A 51 12.13 -13.73 4.55
N LEU A 52 13.04 -12.76 4.45
CA LEU A 52 14.25 -12.72 5.29
C LEU A 52 13.93 -12.46 6.76
N SER A 53 12.91 -11.66 7.06
CA SER A 53 12.52 -11.35 8.45
C SER A 53 11.86 -12.56 9.11
N ASN A 54 11.02 -13.31 8.39
CA ASN A 54 10.55 -14.61 8.87
C ASN A 54 11.71 -15.58 9.11
N LEU A 55 12.70 -15.60 8.21
CA LEU A 55 13.83 -16.53 8.30
C LEU A 55 14.81 -16.19 9.43
N LEU A 56 15.13 -14.91 9.61
CA LEU A 56 16.22 -14.46 10.48
C LEU A 56 15.74 -13.93 11.82
N LEU A 57 14.55 -13.34 11.86
CA LEU A 57 13.98 -12.70 13.06
C LEU A 57 12.81 -13.49 13.64
N GLY A 58 12.35 -14.55 12.96
CA GLY A 58 11.20 -15.34 13.42
C GLY A 58 9.86 -14.61 13.30
N GLU A 59 9.78 -13.60 12.43
CA GLU A 59 8.52 -12.90 12.15
C GLU A 59 7.53 -13.78 11.37
N ASN A 60 6.28 -13.32 11.30
CA ASN A 60 5.17 -14.08 10.72
C ASN A 60 4.51 -13.31 9.56
N HIS A 61 5.31 -12.77 8.65
CA HIS A 61 4.81 -12.16 7.43
C HIS A 61 4.21 -13.20 6.49
N THR A 62 3.12 -12.82 5.83
CA THR A 62 2.47 -13.66 4.83
C THR A 62 3.33 -13.79 3.57
N LEU A 63 3.55 -15.03 3.11
CA LEU A 63 4.38 -15.35 1.94
C LEU A 63 3.51 -15.88 0.77
N ILE A 64 2.63 -15.03 0.23
CA ILE A 64 1.73 -15.38 -0.89
C ILE A 64 2.32 -14.94 -2.23
N ASN A 65 2.57 -15.90 -3.14
CA ASN A 65 3.10 -15.62 -4.49
C ASN A 65 2.23 -14.66 -5.32
N ARG A 66 0.90 -14.75 -5.17
CA ARG A 66 -0.06 -13.94 -5.91
C ARG A 66 0.16 -12.43 -5.66
N GLU A 67 0.56 -12.06 -4.45
CA GLU A 67 0.83 -10.67 -4.05
C GLU A 67 2.05 -10.07 -4.77
N LEU A 68 2.95 -10.90 -5.32
CA LEU A 68 4.17 -10.43 -5.99
C LEU A 68 3.90 -10.01 -7.44
N HIS A 69 2.72 -10.31 -7.99
CA HIS A 69 2.39 -9.92 -9.36
C HIS A 69 2.31 -8.39 -9.49
N VAL A 70 2.95 -7.85 -10.52
CA VAL A 70 2.99 -6.40 -10.82
C VAL A 70 1.58 -5.79 -10.96
N GLN A 71 0.63 -6.58 -11.48
CA GLN A 71 -0.76 -6.18 -11.65
C GLN A 71 -1.68 -7.04 -10.77
N TYR A 72 -1.23 -7.35 -9.55
CA TYR A 72 -2.04 -8.09 -8.61
C TYR A 72 -3.30 -7.29 -8.25
N ILE A 73 -4.45 -7.71 -8.79
CA ILE A 73 -5.77 -7.26 -8.37
C ILE A 73 -6.33 -8.39 -7.51
N ASP A 74 -6.44 -8.17 -6.21
CA ASP A 74 -7.01 -9.15 -5.32
C ASP A 74 -8.54 -9.24 -5.52
N THR A 75 -8.97 -10.27 -6.24
CA THR A 75 -10.39 -10.48 -6.56
C THR A 75 -11.20 -11.05 -5.41
N VAL A 76 -10.59 -11.49 -4.30
CA VAL A 76 -11.28 -12.18 -3.19
C VAL A 76 -10.97 -11.58 -1.82
N LYS A 77 -9.94 -10.72 -1.70
CA LYS A 77 -9.77 -9.78 -0.60
C LYS A 77 -9.56 -8.36 -1.11
N SER A 78 -10.60 -7.57 -0.93
CA SER A 78 -10.56 -6.10 -0.80
C SER A 78 -10.79 -5.26 -2.05
N GLN A 79 -12.09 -5.07 -2.28
CA GLN A 79 -12.73 -3.84 -2.75
C GLN A 79 -12.43 -2.59 -1.86
N TYR A 80 -11.46 -2.66 -0.92
CA TYR A 80 -11.11 -1.61 0.05
C TYR A 80 -9.65 -1.70 0.56
N ASP A 81 -8.64 -1.99 -0.26
CA ASP A 81 -7.23 -1.86 0.18
C ASP A 81 -6.34 -1.33 -0.92
N THR A 82 -6.70 -0.13 -1.40
CA THR A 82 -5.66 0.81 -1.77
C THR A 82 -5.20 1.48 -0.48
N VAL A 83 -4.26 0.80 0.18
CA VAL A 83 -3.15 1.47 0.83
C VAL A 83 -3.50 2.16 2.17
N LYS A 84 -2.98 1.57 3.26
CA LYS A 84 -2.42 2.32 4.41
C LYS A 84 -1.26 3.22 3.92
N ILE A 85 -1.57 4.20 3.07
CA ILE A 85 -0.86 5.48 3.05
C ILE A 85 -1.71 6.24 4.04
N GLU A 86 -1.27 6.18 5.29
CA GLU A 86 -1.61 7.18 6.29
C GLU A 86 -1.19 8.53 5.74
N ASN A 87 -2.07 9.10 4.93
CA ASN A 87 -2.22 10.48 4.54
C ASN A 87 -3.46 10.48 3.66
N ASP A 88 -4.63 10.62 4.28
CA ASP A 88 -5.91 10.87 3.63
C ASP A 88 -5.72 11.91 2.52
N THR A 89 -5.53 11.47 1.27
CA THR A 89 -5.19 12.38 0.15
C THR A 89 -6.27 13.42 -0.08
N VAL A 90 -7.52 13.06 0.21
CA VAL A 90 -8.68 13.97 0.24
C VAL A 90 -8.54 15.00 1.37
N PHE A 91 -8.18 14.58 2.59
CA PHE A 91 -7.97 15.49 3.71
C PHE A 91 -6.77 16.43 3.48
N TYR A 92 -5.67 15.93 2.91
CA TYR A 92 -4.52 16.74 2.52
C TYR A 92 -4.93 17.82 1.50
N LEU A 93 -5.69 17.45 0.47
CA LEU A 93 -6.18 18.41 -0.51
C LEU A 93 -7.11 19.47 0.10
N ILE A 94 -7.97 19.07 1.04
CA ILE A 94 -8.84 19.99 1.79
C ILE A 94 -8.00 20.94 2.69
N LYS A 95 -6.91 20.44 3.28
CA LYS A 95 -5.99 21.25 4.07
C LYS A 95 -5.22 22.27 3.23
N GLN A 96 -4.84 21.90 2.01
CA GLN A 96 -4.15 22.80 1.07
C GLN A 96 -5.10 23.84 0.46
N ASN A 97 -6.33 23.45 0.17
CA ASN A 97 -7.35 24.34 -0.39
C ASN A 97 -8.71 24.07 0.26
N ASN A 98 -9.10 24.95 1.19
CA ASN A 98 -10.36 24.83 1.89
C ASN A 98 -11.60 25.08 1.00
N GLN A 99 -11.45 25.60 -0.22
CA GLN A 99 -12.56 25.80 -1.17
C GLN A 99 -12.69 24.65 -2.18
N ILE A 100 -11.86 23.61 -2.07
CA ILE A 100 -11.81 22.54 -3.07
C ILE A 100 -13.14 21.79 -3.20
N ILE A 101 -13.54 21.52 -4.44
CA ILE A 101 -14.79 20.82 -4.77
C ILE A 101 -14.48 19.34 -5.05
N ALA A 102 -15.46 18.47 -4.81
CA ALA A 102 -15.31 17.02 -5.02
C ALA A 102 -14.90 16.64 -6.46
N THR A 103 -15.30 17.42 -7.47
CA THR A 103 -14.87 17.26 -8.87
C THR A 103 -13.37 17.48 -9.04
N GLU A 104 -12.85 18.56 -8.45
CA GLU A 104 -11.43 18.89 -8.51
C GLU A 104 -10.58 17.85 -7.77
N ILE A 105 -11.07 17.32 -6.64
CA ILE A 105 -10.43 16.20 -5.93
C ILE A 105 -10.38 14.95 -6.82
N SER A 106 -11.48 14.65 -7.51
CA SER A 106 -11.60 13.48 -8.41
C SER A 106 -10.59 13.55 -9.55
N GLU A 107 -10.46 14.72 -10.18
CA GLU A 107 -9.52 14.95 -11.29
C GLU A 107 -8.06 14.86 -10.82
N ARG A 108 -7.71 15.52 -9.70
CA ARG A 108 -6.35 15.52 -9.17
C ARG A 108 -5.89 14.13 -8.72
N LEU A 109 -6.77 13.37 -8.10
CA LEU A 109 -6.46 12.04 -7.56
C LEU A 109 -6.72 10.90 -8.57
N LYS A 110 -7.31 11.19 -9.73
CA LYS A 110 -7.73 10.20 -10.74
C LYS A 110 -8.58 9.06 -10.16
N ILE A 111 -9.46 9.39 -9.23
CA ILE A 111 -10.41 8.46 -8.61
C ILE A 111 -11.85 8.89 -8.91
N SER A 112 -12.81 7.96 -8.82
CA SER A 112 -14.20 8.27 -9.13
C SER A 112 -14.80 9.30 -8.16
N LEU A 113 -15.71 10.14 -8.67
CA LEU A 113 -16.52 11.06 -7.86
C LEU A 113 -17.24 10.37 -6.70
N SER A 114 -17.72 9.15 -6.91
CA SER A 114 -18.37 8.34 -5.88
C SER A 114 -17.42 8.01 -4.72
N THR A 115 -16.16 7.68 -5.03
CA THR A 115 -15.13 7.40 -4.02
C THR A 115 -14.76 8.66 -3.25
N VAL A 116 -14.64 9.80 -3.94
CA VAL A 116 -14.39 11.10 -3.28
C VAL A 116 -15.50 11.44 -2.31
N LYS A 117 -16.76 11.35 -2.74
CA LYS A 117 -17.93 11.65 -1.89
C LYS A 117 -17.97 10.73 -0.67
N ARG A 118 -17.68 9.43 -0.84
CA ARG A 118 -17.61 8.47 0.26
C ARG A 118 -16.54 8.87 1.28
N LYS A 119 -15.32 9.17 0.84
CA LYS A 119 -14.23 9.62 1.73
C LYS A 119 -14.55 10.92 2.46
N ILE A 120 -15.15 11.90 1.77
CA ILE A 120 -15.59 13.16 2.40
C ILE A 120 -16.65 12.88 3.48
N LYS A 121 -17.58 11.95 3.24
CA LYS A 121 -18.58 11.54 4.23
C LYS A 121 -17.93 10.93 5.47
N GLU A 122 -16.99 10.01 5.28
CA GLU A 122 -16.21 9.40 6.36
C GLU A 122 -15.43 10.44 7.19
N LEU A 123 -14.82 11.44 6.54
CA LEU A 123 -14.13 12.55 7.21
C LEU A 123 -15.08 13.47 7.99
N LYS A 124 -16.31 13.65 7.50
CA LYS A 124 -17.35 14.42 8.20
C LYS A 124 -17.91 13.65 9.40
N GLU A 125 -18.16 12.35 9.25
CA GLU A 125 -18.67 11.47 10.30
C GLU A 125 -17.65 11.25 11.43
N SER A 126 -16.37 11.19 11.08
CA SER A 126 -15.26 11.17 12.05
C SER A 126 -14.96 12.53 12.69
N GLY A 127 -15.70 13.58 12.33
CA GLY A 127 -15.59 14.91 12.92
C GLY A 127 -14.30 15.65 12.58
N LYS A 128 -13.60 15.28 11.48
CA LYS A 128 -12.35 15.93 11.06
C LYS A 128 -12.58 17.16 10.18
N ILE A 129 -13.69 17.19 9.43
CA ILE A 129 -14.03 18.30 8.53
C ILE A 129 -15.52 18.61 8.58
N GLU A 130 -15.87 19.86 8.31
CA GLU A 130 -17.24 20.34 8.17
C GLU A 130 -17.35 21.32 6.99
N ARG A 131 -18.44 21.27 6.22
CA ARG A 131 -18.67 22.24 5.14
C ARG A 131 -19.48 23.41 5.68
N ILE A 132 -18.95 24.62 5.53
CA ILE A 132 -19.63 25.87 5.88
C ILE A 132 -20.04 26.59 4.59
N GLY A 133 -21.34 26.77 4.38
CA GLY A 133 -21.93 27.42 3.19
C GLY A 133 -22.46 26.45 2.14
N SER A 134 -22.78 26.96 0.94
CA SER A 134 -23.33 26.17 -0.17
C SER A 134 -22.31 25.20 -0.76
N ASP A 135 -22.74 24.08 -1.34
CA ASP A 135 -21.86 23.09 -1.98
C ASP A 135 -20.94 23.66 -3.07
N LYS A 136 -21.36 24.77 -3.71
CA LYS A 136 -20.62 25.43 -4.80
C LYS A 136 -19.76 26.62 -4.37
N THR A 137 -20.09 27.28 -3.25
CA THR A 137 -19.42 28.53 -2.82
C THR A 137 -18.92 28.51 -1.38
N GLY A 138 -19.27 27.47 -0.63
CA GLY A 138 -18.83 27.26 0.74
C GLY A 138 -17.42 26.71 0.81
N HIS A 139 -16.85 26.68 2.01
CA HIS A 139 -15.50 26.18 2.28
C HIS A 139 -15.54 25.07 3.35
N TRP A 140 -14.51 24.25 3.36
CA TRP A 140 -14.25 23.21 4.34
C TRP A 140 -13.54 23.81 5.56
N LYS A 141 -14.13 23.62 6.73
CA LYS A 141 -13.51 23.88 8.02
C LYS A 141 -12.93 22.57 8.56
N ILE A 142 -11.68 22.59 8.98
CA ILE A 142 -11.06 21.47 9.70
C ILE A 142 -11.35 21.69 11.19
N ILE A 143 -11.77 20.63 11.88
CA ILE A 143 -12.09 20.62 13.32
C ILE A 143 -10.91 20.05 14.10
#